data_AF-A0A2E2DYR5-F1
#
_entry.id   AF-A0A2E2DYR5-F1
#
_cell.length_a   1.000
_cell.length_b   1.000
_cell.length_c   1.000
_cell.angle_alpha   90.00
_cell.angle_beta   90.00
_cell.angle_gamma   90.00
#
_symmetry.space_group_name_H-M   'P 1'
#
loop_
_entity.id
_entity.type
_entity.pdbx_description
1 polymer ?
#
loop_
_entity_poly.entity_id
_entity_poly.type
_entity_poly.pdbx_seq_one_letter_code
_entity_poly.pdbx_strand_id
1 'polypeptide(L)'
;MDRTVPFLLAITMAFLCLPQTDARAQDTKPFFTESCQALFQQEEPAFLRPMTEMPMVVTFMLGFYTAKGKEDGLQLLEIANRSDIIPGLIEQCRNTPADSYLTALEKTIPTPLETPLENPTPMLFDAACSVVFGPPPKTFLRSPLEFSLIQHFALGYYTATNEDLVPAELAVRRDLMVILYDQCMTDLDQPLIDAIQATVPQA
;
A
#
# COMPACT_ATOMS: atom_id res chain seq x y z
N MET A 1 45.67 -10.60 -41.72
CA MET A 1 45.08 -10.03 -40.49
C MET A 1 43.77 -9.41 -40.90
N ASP A 2 42.65 -9.99 -40.47
CA ASP A 2 41.39 -9.27 -40.29
C ASP A 2 40.39 -10.20 -39.58
N ARG A 3 40.15 -9.95 -38.30
CA ARG A 3 39.22 -10.70 -37.43
C ARG A 3 38.54 -9.72 -36.48
N THR A 4 37.64 -8.90 -37.02
CA THR A 4 36.90 -7.90 -36.22
C THR A 4 35.42 -7.80 -36.58
N VAL A 5 34.86 -8.75 -37.34
CA VAL A 5 33.49 -8.57 -37.91
C VAL A 5 32.39 -9.56 -37.45
N PRO A 6 32.60 -10.71 -36.77
CA PRO A 6 31.45 -11.58 -36.47
C PRO A 6 30.72 -11.25 -35.15
N PHE A 7 31.27 -10.43 -34.26
CA PHE A 7 30.72 -10.28 -32.90
C PHE A 7 29.65 -9.19 -32.75
N LEU A 8 29.61 -8.20 -33.64
CA LEU A 8 28.66 -7.08 -33.56
C LEU A 8 27.26 -7.40 -34.12
N LEU A 9 27.13 -8.44 -34.95
CA LEU A 9 25.86 -8.84 -35.56
C LEU A 9 25.01 -9.76 -34.65
N ALA A 10 25.62 -10.44 -33.68
CA ALA A 10 24.88 -11.28 -32.73
C ALA A 10 24.17 -10.46 -31.64
N ILE A 11 24.70 -9.29 -31.29
CA ILE A 11 24.15 -8.45 -30.22
C ILE A 11 22.88 -7.71 -30.69
N THR A 12 22.77 -7.38 -31.98
CA THR A 12 21.59 -6.68 -32.51
C THR A 12 20.37 -7.57 -32.69
N MET A 13 20.52 -8.88 -32.94
CA MET A 13 19.36 -9.78 -33.08
C MET A 13 18.79 -10.27 -31.74
N ALA A 14 19.59 -10.31 -30.66
CA ALA A 14 19.07 -10.73 -29.35
C ALA A 14 18.10 -9.69 -28.73
N PHE A 15 18.22 -8.41 -29.09
CA PHE A 15 17.33 -7.35 -28.58
C PHE A 15 15.99 -7.26 -29.32
N LEU A 16 15.87 -7.82 -30.53
CA LEU A 16 14.62 -7.78 -31.32
C LEU A 16 13.65 -8.93 -30.99
N CYS A 17 14.08 -9.90 -30.17
CA CYS A 17 13.25 -11.02 -29.73
C CYS A 17 13.03 -11.06 -28.22
N LEU A 18 13.46 -10.02 -27.48
CA LEU A 18 12.85 -9.79 -26.18
C LEU A 18 11.38 -9.47 -26.47
N PRO A 19 10.42 -10.23 -25.91
CA PRO A 19 9.06 -9.74 -25.89
C PRO A 19 9.18 -8.35 -25.27
N GLN A 20 8.80 -7.31 -26.02
CA GLN A 20 8.34 -6.11 -25.38
C GLN A 20 7.27 -6.61 -24.44
N THR A 21 7.62 -6.75 -23.16
CA THR A 21 6.64 -6.68 -22.10
C THR A 21 6.14 -5.24 -22.16
N ASP A 22 5.31 -4.97 -23.18
CA ASP A 22 4.06 -4.26 -22.99
C ASP A 22 3.31 -5.06 -21.93
N ALA A 23 3.79 -4.98 -20.69
CA ALA A 23 2.89 -4.79 -19.59
C ALA A 23 2.14 -3.53 -19.97
N ARG A 24 1.09 -3.69 -20.79
CA ARG A 24 -0.07 -2.83 -20.71
C ARG A 24 -0.32 -2.80 -19.23
N ALA A 25 0.10 -1.71 -18.59
CA ALA A 25 -0.49 -1.30 -17.35
C ALA A 25 -1.97 -1.27 -17.72
N GLN A 26 -2.69 -2.34 -17.38
CA GLN A 26 -4.13 -2.23 -17.26
C GLN A 26 -4.31 -0.97 -16.42
N ASP A 27 -5.16 -0.06 -16.87
CA ASP A 27 -5.65 1.03 -16.03
C ASP A 27 -6.39 0.38 -14.85
N THR A 28 -5.62 -0.19 -13.91
CA THR A 28 -6.11 -0.74 -12.68
C THR A 28 -6.37 0.47 -11.84
N LYS A 29 -7.63 0.91 -11.88
CA LYS A 29 -8.11 1.84 -10.87
C LYS A 29 -7.77 1.23 -9.51
N PRO A 30 -7.11 2.00 -8.64
CA PRO A 30 -6.77 1.52 -7.31
C PRO A 30 -8.06 1.17 -6.58
N PHE A 31 -8.12 0.01 -5.91
CA PHE A 31 -9.36 -0.47 -5.29
C PHE A 31 -9.96 0.58 -4.33
N PHE A 32 -9.13 1.34 -3.62
CA PHE A 32 -9.60 2.35 -2.67
C PHE A 32 -10.31 3.56 -3.31
N THR A 33 -10.20 3.74 -4.63
CA THR A 33 -10.94 4.74 -5.42
C THR A 33 -12.20 4.18 -6.07
N GLU A 34 -12.37 2.86 -6.08
CA GLU A 34 -13.55 2.22 -6.65
C GLU A 34 -14.76 2.43 -5.73
N SER A 35 -15.96 2.42 -6.33
CA SER A 35 -17.19 2.48 -5.55
C SER A 35 -17.39 1.20 -4.74
N CYS A 36 -18.10 1.30 -3.63
CA CYS A 36 -18.52 0.14 -2.86
C CYS A 36 -19.23 -0.92 -3.71
N GLN A 37 -20.06 -0.51 -4.68
CA GLN A 37 -20.70 -1.43 -5.63
C GLN A 37 -19.73 -2.13 -6.59
N ALA A 38 -18.60 -1.49 -6.92
CA ALA A 38 -17.57 -2.09 -7.77
C ALA A 38 -16.70 -3.10 -6.99
N LEU A 39 -16.62 -2.96 -5.67
CA LEU A 39 -15.84 -3.83 -4.79
C LEU A 39 -16.64 -4.91 -4.10
N PHE A 40 -17.93 -4.67 -3.82
CA PHE A 40 -18.79 -5.57 -3.07
C PHE A 40 -20.12 -5.76 -3.80
N GLN A 41 -20.65 -6.98 -3.75
CA GLN A 41 -21.96 -7.27 -4.34
C GLN A 41 -23.10 -6.69 -3.49
N GLN A 42 -24.16 -6.22 -4.14
CA GLN A 42 -25.42 -5.94 -3.46
C GLN A 42 -26.03 -7.28 -3.01
N GLU A 43 -26.52 -7.37 -1.77
CA GLU A 43 -27.13 -8.57 -1.16
C GLU A 43 -26.15 -9.67 -0.67
N GLU A 44 -24.91 -9.76 -1.18
CA GLU A 44 -23.86 -10.65 -0.65
C GLU A 44 -22.56 -9.90 -0.35
N PRO A 45 -21.89 -10.14 0.80
CA PRO A 45 -20.70 -9.38 1.23
C PRO A 45 -19.43 -9.76 0.44
N ALA A 46 -19.58 -10.38 -0.73
CA ALA A 46 -18.48 -10.90 -1.50
C ALA A 46 -17.64 -9.74 -2.04
N PHE A 47 -16.38 -9.69 -1.60
CA PHE A 47 -15.37 -8.88 -2.23
C PHE A 47 -15.17 -9.38 -3.67
N LEU A 48 -15.40 -8.51 -4.64
CA LEU A 48 -15.43 -8.83 -6.07
C LEU A 48 -14.04 -8.95 -6.69
N ARG A 49 -13.02 -8.42 -6.01
CA ARG A 49 -11.63 -8.53 -6.43
C ARG A 49 -11.03 -9.86 -5.94
N PRO A 50 -9.95 -10.35 -6.57
CA PRO A 50 -9.30 -11.57 -6.12
C PRO A 50 -8.95 -11.52 -4.62
N MET A 51 -9.17 -12.63 -3.91
CA MET A 51 -8.81 -12.75 -2.47
C MET A 51 -7.32 -12.46 -2.21
N THR A 52 -6.46 -12.59 -3.22
CA THR A 52 -5.05 -12.22 -3.17
C THR A 52 -4.82 -10.72 -2.97
N GLU A 53 -5.82 -9.86 -3.22
CA GLU A 53 -5.75 -8.42 -2.98
C GLU A 53 -6.19 -8.02 -1.56
N MET A 54 -6.88 -8.89 -0.82
CA MET A 54 -7.34 -8.60 0.56
C MET A 54 -6.21 -8.18 1.50
N PRO A 55 -4.99 -8.75 1.46
CA PRO A 55 -3.89 -8.27 2.27
C PRO A 55 -3.54 -6.79 2.02
N MET A 56 -3.64 -6.32 0.77
CA MET A 56 -3.41 -4.91 0.42
C MET A 56 -4.54 -4.00 0.93
N VAL A 57 -5.79 -4.48 0.88
CA VAL A 57 -6.96 -3.79 1.45
C VAL A 57 -6.79 -3.55 2.94
N VAL A 58 -6.50 -4.62 3.70
CA VAL A 58 -6.27 -4.55 5.15
C VAL A 58 -5.10 -3.62 5.45
N THR A 59 -4.01 -3.70 4.68
CA THR A 59 -2.83 -2.86 4.92
C THR A 59 -3.09 -1.37 4.64
N PHE A 60 -3.89 -1.05 3.62
CA PHE A 60 -4.33 0.31 3.36
C PHE A 60 -5.19 0.86 4.52
N MET A 61 -6.14 0.07 5.02
CA MET A 61 -6.98 0.46 6.17
C MET A 61 -6.14 0.80 7.40
N LEU A 62 -5.09 0.00 7.66
CA LEU A 62 -4.20 0.23 8.78
C LEU A 62 -3.47 1.55 8.66
N GLY A 63 -2.91 1.87 7.48
CA GLY A 63 -2.30 3.18 7.23
C GLY A 63 -3.29 4.34 7.47
N PHE A 64 -4.52 4.21 6.98
CA PHE A 64 -5.57 5.22 7.15
C PHE A 64 -5.92 5.50 8.61
N TYR A 65 -6.17 4.45 9.41
CA TYR A 65 -6.52 4.63 10.82
C TYR A 65 -5.34 5.08 11.68
N THR A 66 -4.11 4.68 11.33
CA THR A 66 -2.89 5.19 11.96
C THR A 66 -2.80 6.71 11.83
N ALA A 67 -3.01 7.22 10.62
CA ALA A 67 -2.89 8.65 10.31
C ALA A 67 -3.99 9.52 10.94
N LYS A 68 -5.23 9.05 11.06
CA LYS A 68 -6.31 9.79 11.75
C LYS A 68 -6.12 9.87 13.28
N GLY A 69 -4.97 9.43 13.79
CA GLY A 69 -4.60 9.54 15.21
C GLY A 69 -5.54 8.78 16.12
N LYS A 70 -6.22 7.74 15.59
CA LYS A 70 -7.24 7.07 16.37
C LYS A 70 -6.64 6.19 17.44
N GLU A 71 -5.48 5.57 17.22
CA GLU A 71 -4.96 4.53 18.10
C GLU A 71 -3.44 4.29 17.84
N ASP A 72 -2.69 3.81 18.84
CA ASP A 72 -1.26 3.46 18.72
C ASP A 72 -1.02 2.15 17.93
N GLY A 73 0.24 1.87 17.55
CA GLY A 73 0.60 0.73 16.70
C GLY A 73 0.07 -0.63 17.20
N LEU A 74 -0.05 -0.80 18.52
CA LEU A 74 -0.60 -1.99 19.15
C LEU A 74 -2.10 -2.13 18.86
N GLN A 75 -2.87 -1.09 19.11
CA GLN A 75 -4.31 -1.01 18.87
C GLN A 75 -4.68 -1.17 17.37
N LEU A 76 -3.80 -0.76 16.46
CA LEU A 76 -3.96 -0.98 15.01
C LEU A 76 -3.85 -2.47 14.61
N LEU A 77 -2.98 -3.24 15.26
CA LEU A 77 -2.95 -4.70 15.08
C LEU A 77 -4.22 -5.36 15.60
N GLU A 78 -4.84 -4.80 16.63
CA GLU A 78 -6.14 -5.22 17.11
C GLU A 78 -7.21 -4.90 16.07
N ILE A 79 -7.21 -3.70 15.48
CA ILE A 79 -8.04 -3.31 14.32
C ILE A 79 -7.88 -4.28 13.14
N ALA A 80 -6.66 -4.74 12.82
CA ALA A 80 -6.44 -5.75 11.77
C ALA A 80 -7.05 -7.12 12.13
N ASN A 81 -6.99 -7.50 13.41
CA ASN A 81 -7.46 -8.78 13.93
C ASN A 81 -8.93 -8.75 14.33
N ARG A 82 -9.55 -7.57 14.31
CA ARG A 82 -10.95 -7.35 14.66
C ARG A 82 -11.85 -7.88 13.58
N SER A 83 -12.65 -8.87 13.97
CA SER A 83 -13.63 -9.48 13.09
C SER A 83 -14.78 -8.55 12.69
N ASP A 84 -14.93 -7.37 13.31
CA ASP A 84 -16.07 -6.45 13.12
C ASP A 84 -15.82 -5.30 12.13
N ILE A 85 -14.56 -4.90 11.89
CA ILE A 85 -14.27 -3.76 10.99
C ILE A 85 -14.58 -4.08 9.53
N ILE A 86 -14.18 -5.26 9.04
CA ILE A 86 -14.49 -5.68 7.67
C ILE A 86 -16.02 -5.80 7.48
N PRO A 87 -16.78 -6.47 8.38
CA PRO A 87 -18.24 -6.45 8.33
C PRO A 87 -18.86 -5.05 8.42
N GLY A 88 -18.36 -4.17 9.29
CA GLY A 88 -18.85 -2.79 9.41
C GLY A 88 -18.63 -1.97 8.14
N LEU A 89 -17.47 -2.13 7.50
CA LEU A 89 -17.18 -1.52 6.21
C LEU A 89 -18.08 -2.08 5.11
N ILE A 90 -18.35 -3.38 5.12
CA ILE A 90 -19.28 -4.02 4.19
C ILE A 90 -20.70 -3.50 4.41
N GLU A 91 -21.15 -3.34 5.65
CA GLU A 91 -22.45 -2.76 5.99
C GLU A 91 -22.54 -1.30 5.52
N GLN A 92 -21.50 -0.50 5.79
CA GLN A 92 -21.41 0.87 5.31
C GLN A 92 -21.49 0.93 3.78
N CYS A 93 -20.74 0.06 3.09
CA CYS A 93 -20.75 -0.03 1.63
C CYS A 93 -22.11 -0.48 1.06
N ARG A 94 -22.85 -1.33 1.76
CA ARG A 94 -24.22 -1.71 1.37
C ARG A 94 -25.19 -0.53 1.47
N ASN A 95 -25.03 0.31 2.49
CA ASN A 95 -25.88 1.48 2.71
C ASN A 95 -25.55 2.64 1.76
N THR A 96 -24.30 2.72 1.28
CA THR A 96 -23.85 3.77 0.36
C THR A 96 -23.08 3.21 -0.86
N PRO A 97 -23.76 2.47 -1.76
CA PRO A 97 -23.09 1.74 -2.86
C PRO A 97 -22.34 2.62 -3.86
N ALA A 98 -22.71 3.91 -3.95
CA ALA A 98 -22.06 4.90 -4.81
C ALA A 98 -20.83 5.56 -4.16
N ASP A 99 -20.67 5.45 -2.84
CA ASP A 99 -19.48 5.97 -2.16
C ASP A 99 -18.24 5.21 -2.64
N SER A 100 -17.11 5.90 -2.71
CA SER A 100 -15.82 5.22 -2.85
C SER A 100 -15.53 4.39 -1.60
N TYR A 101 -14.71 3.36 -1.75
CA TYR A 101 -14.18 2.58 -0.63
C TYR A 101 -13.59 3.48 0.46
N LEU A 102 -12.79 4.46 0.08
CA LEU A 102 -12.18 5.40 1.02
C LEU A 102 -13.24 6.20 1.80
N THR A 103 -14.25 6.72 1.11
CA THR A 103 -15.35 7.46 1.73
C THR A 103 -16.15 6.56 2.68
N ALA A 104 -16.38 5.30 2.31
CA ALA A 104 -17.05 4.33 3.18
C ALA A 104 -16.18 3.97 4.39
N LEU A 105 -14.86 3.81 4.20
CA LEU A 105 -13.90 3.53 5.27
C LEU A 105 -13.88 4.66 6.30
N GLU A 106 -13.89 5.92 5.86
CA GLU A 106 -13.94 7.07 6.76
C GLU A 106 -15.23 7.10 7.60
N LYS A 107 -16.37 6.75 6.98
CA LYS A 107 -17.67 6.65 7.66
C LYS A 107 -17.79 5.43 8.57
N THR A 108 -16.94 4.42 8.35
CA THR A 108 -16.86 3.23 9.20
C THR A 108 -16.04 3.58 10.44
N ILE A 109 -16.74 4.01 11.50
CA ILE A 109 -16.09 4.34 12.78
C ILE A 109 -15.68 3.02 13.46
N PRO A 110 -14.37 2.78 13.72
CA PRO A 110 -13.98 1.69 14.61
C PRO A 110 -14.52 2.02 16.00
N THR A 111 -15.31 1.13 16.58
CA THR A 111 -15.70 1.26 18.00
C THR A 111 -14.45 1.08 18.85
N PRO A 112 -14.12 1.91 19.86
CA PRO A 112 -12.94 1.70 20.68
C PRO A 112 -12.92 0.28 21.29
N LEU A 113 -11.75 -0.33 21.38
CA LEU A 113 -11.62 -1.66 21.97
C LEU A 113 -11.80 -1.60 23.49
N GLU A 114 -12.61 -2.50 24.03
CA GLU A 114 -12.83 -2.59 25.48
C GLU A 114 -11.62 -3.21 26.21
N THR A 115 -10.70 -3.88 25.50
CA THR A 115 -9.51 -4.50 26.11
C THR A 115 -8.34 -4.57 25.12
N PRO A 116 -7.18 -3.96 25.42
CA PRO A 116 -5.99 -4.06 24.58
C PRO A 116 -5.42 -5.48 24.50
N LEU A 117 -4.80 -5.85 23.38
CA LEU A 117 -3.98 -7.05 23.20
C LEU A 117 -2.66 -6.92 23.98
N GLU A 118 -2.36 -7.91 24.81
CA GLU A 118 -1.05 -8.04 25.44
C GLU A 118 -0.04 -8.63 24.43
N ASN A 119 0.98 -7.85 24.05
CA ASN A 119 2.11 -8.23 23.19
C ASN A 119 1.77 -8.62 21.73
N PRO A 120 1.24 -7.70 20.91
CA PRO A 120 1.15 -7.93 19.49
C PRO A 120 2.54 -7.87 18.84
N THR A 121 2.72 -8.63 17.76
CA THR A 121 3.95 -8.59 16.96
C THR A 121 4.07 -7.21 16.33
N PRO A 122 5.19 -6.48 16.47
CA PRO A 122 5.34 -5.14 15.89
C PRO A 122 5.04 -5.19 14.39
N MET A 123 4.26 -4.21 13.90
CA MET A 123 3.96 -4.14 12.47
C MET A 123 5.26 -3.93 11.69
N LEU A 124 5.27 -4.35 10.41
CA LEU A 124 6.37 -4.05 9.48
C LEU A 124 6.72 -2.54 9.44
N PHE A 125 5.78 -1.68 9.82
CA PHE A 125 5.87 -0.22 9.84
C PHE A 125 6.50 0.36 11.11
N ASP A 126 6.51 -0.40 12.20
CA ASP A 126 7.24 -0.05 13.43
C ASP A 126 8.69 -0.55 13.39
N ALA A 127 9.02 -1.39 12.42
CA ALA A 127 10.38 -1.83 12.20
C ALA A 127 11.25 -0.66 11.72
N ALA A 128 12.54 -0.70 12.11
CA ALA A 128 13.52 0.26 11.63
C ALA A 128 13.64 0.20 10.09
N CYS A 129 13.93 1.34 9.48
CA CYS A 129 14.16 1.46 8.03
C CYS A 129 15.16 0.42 7.51
N SER A 130 16.18 0.04 8.28
CA SER A 130 17.16 -1.02 7.96
C SER A 130 16.56 -2.42 7.75
N VAL A 131 15.44 -2.73 8.40
CA VAL A 131 14.74 -4.03 8.27
C VAL A 131 13.97 -4.09 6.95
N VAL A 132 13.55 -2.93 6.46
CA VAL A 132 12.71 -2.78 5.26
C VAL A 132 13.56 -2.49 4.03
N PHE A 133 14.54 -1.63 4.18
CA PHE A 133 15.46 -1.17 3.16
C PHE A 133 16.90 -1.48 3.61
N GLY A 134 17.59 -2.33 2.85
CA GLY A 134 18.96 -2.70 3.18
C GLY A 134 19.98 -1.60 2.82
N PRO A 135 21.17 -1.64 3.44
CA PRO A 135 22.28 -0.81 3.00
C PRO A 135 22.65 -1.15 1.54
N PRO A 136 23.29 -0.22 0.81
CA PRO A 136 23.63 -0.42 -0.59
C PRO A 136 24.47 -1.70 -0.82
N PRO A 137 24.32 -2.35 -2.00
CA PRO A 137 23.74 -1.80 -3.21
C PRO A 137 22.23 -2.01 -3.26
N LYS A 138 21.45 -0.92 -3.25
CA LYS A 138 20.04 -0.75 -3.66
C LYS A 138 19.24 -2.05 -3.81
N THR A 139 19.19 -2.86 -2.78
CA THR A 139 18.50 -4.14 -2.79
C THR A 139 17.31 -3.98 -1.89
N PHE A 140 16.12 -4.08 -2.47
CA PHE A 140 14.93 -4.34 -1.70
C PHE A 140 15.18 -5.67 -0.99
N LEU A 141 15.43 -5.64 0.32
CA LEU A 141 15.65 -6.84 1.12
C LEU A 141 14.37 -7.66 1.29
N ARG A 142 13.25 -7.10 0.85
CA ARG A 142 11.89 -7.60 1.01
C ARG A 142 11.35 -8.08 -0.33
N SER A 143 10.46 -9.05 -0.26
CA SER A 143 9.75 -9.58 -1.42
C SER A 143 8.92 -8.48 -2.10
N PRO A 144 8.61 -8.62 -3.41
CA PRO A 144 7.69 -7.69 -4.09
C PRO A 144 6.35 -7.52 -3.35
N LEU A 145 5.86 -8.59 -2.71
CA LEU A 145 4.64 -8.55 -1.91
C LEU A 145 4.79 -7.61 -0.71
N GLU A 146 5.86 -7.73 0.06
CA GLU A 146 6.11 -6.87 1.22
C GLU A 146 6.26 -5.41 0.82
N PHE A 147 6.91 -5.14 -0.31
CA PHE A 147 6.98 -3.79 -0.87
C PHE A 147 5.58 -3.24 -1.22
N SER A 148 4.74 -4.04 -1.88
CA SER A 148 3.36 -3.64 -2.15
C SER A 148 2.57 -3.38 -0.88
N LEU A 149 2.73 -4.19 0.17
CA LEU A 149 2.09 -3.93 1.47
C LEU A 149 2.56 -2.59 2.04
N ILE A 150 3.86 -2.29 1.98
CA ILE A 150 4.39 -1.01 2.48
C ILE A 150 3.82 0.18 1.72
N GLN A 151 3.75 0.07 0.40
CA GLN A 151 3.15 1.10 -0.43
C GLN A 151 1.68 1.33 -0.07
N HIS A 152 0.88 0.28 0.16
CA HIS A 152 -0.53 0.44 0.50
C HIS A 152 -0.72 1.09 1.87
N PHE A 153 0.12 0.75 2.84
CA PHE A 153 0.10 1.41 4.15
C PHE A 153 0.42 2.90 4.02
N ALA A 154 1.53 3.25 3.34
CA ALA A 154 1.92 4.63 3.13
C ALA A 154 0.84 5.43 2.38
N LEU A 155 0.21 4.83 1.37
CA LEU A 155 -0.92 5.45 0.65
C LEU A 155 -2.11 5.72 1.57
N GLY A 156 -2.53 4.73 2.38
CA GLY A 156 -3.59 4.92 3.38
C GLY A 156 -3.26 6.04 4.36
N TYR A 157 -2.01 6.09 4.82
CA TYR A 157 -1.50 7.13 5.70
C TYR A 157 -1.58 8.52 5.07
N TYR A 158 -0.99 8.70 3.89
CA TYR A 158 -0.96 9.98 3.18
C TYR A 158 -2.36 10.53 2.93
N THR A 159 -3.25 9.68 2.40
CA THR A 159 -4.65 10.03 2.13
C THR A 159 -5.40 10.47 3.39
N ALA A 160 -5.11 9.90 4.55
CA ALA A 160 -5.74 10.29 5.80
C ALA A 160 -5.17 11.59 6.39
N THR A 161 -3.86 11.84 6.23
CA THR A 161 -3.17 13.00 6.82
C THR A 161 -3.35 14.32 6.08
N ASN A 162 -3.62 14.28 4.77
CA ASN A 162 -3.76 15.48 3.96
C ASN A 162 -4.98 15.35 3.04
N GLU A 163 -6.04 16.09 3.37
CA GLU A 163 -7.34 16.06 2.69
C GLU A 163 -7.29 16.67 1.28
N ASP A 164 -6.26 17.46 0.97
CA ASP A 164 -6.04 18.02 -0.35
C ASP A 164 -5.41 17.00 -1.31
N LEU A 165 -4.87 15.88 -0.80
CA LEU A 165 -4.31 14.82 -1.64
C LEU A 165 -5.41 13.99 -2.27
N VAL A 166 -5.45 14.01 -3.60
CA VAL A 166 -6.38 13.17 -4.37
C VAL A 166 -5.85 11.73 -4.40
N PRO A 167 -6.58 10.73 -3.86
CA PRO A 167 -6.09 9.34 -3.78
C PRO A 167 -5.78 8.73 -5.15
N ALA A 168 -6.56 9.11 -6.16
CA ALA A 168 -6.34 8.68 -7.55
C ALA A 168 -5.00 9.18 -8.12
N GLU A 169 -4.56 10.38 -7.70
CA GLU A 169 -3.27 10.93 -8.10
C GLU A 169 -2.13 10.25 -7.34
N LEU A 170 -2.28 10.06 -6.03
CA LEU A 170 -1.28 9.35 -5.21
C LEU A 170 -1.02 7.93 -5.71
N ALA A 171 -2.05 7.22 -6.14
CA ALA A 171 -1.91 5.82 -6.55
C ALA A 171 -1.05 5.61 -7.80
N VAL A 172 -0.87 6.65 -8.63
CA VAL A 172 0.01 6.61 -9.80
C VAL A 172 1.40 7.18 -9.52
N ARG A 173 1.61 7.80 -8.34
CA ARG A 173 2.88 8.41 -7.91
C ARG A 173 3.88 7.37 -7.42
N ARG A 174 4.47 6.64 -8.36
CA ARG A 174 5.52 5.63 -8.11
C ARG A 174 6.79 6.21 -7.46
N ASP A 175 7.00 7.51 -7.59
CA ASP A 175 8.12 8.25 -7.00
C ASP A 175 8.02 8.37 -5.47
N LEU A 176 6.82 8.27 -4.88
CA LEU A 176 6.66 8.37 -3.41
C LEU A 176 7.44 7.29 -2.67
N MET A 177 7.51 6.09 -3.23
CA MET A 177 8.31 5.01 -2.65
C MET A 177 9.82 5.24 -2.78
N VAL A 178 10.26 6.00 -3.79
CA VAL A 178 11.66 6.41 -3.92
C VAL A 178 11.98 7.48 -2.89
N ILE A 179 11.09 8.45 -2.71
CA ILE A 179 11.25 9.51 -1.70
C ILE A 179 11.27 8.92 -0.29
N LEU A 180 10.35 7.98 0.01
CA LEU A 180 10.34 7.25 1.27
C LEU A 180 11.63 6.45 1.48
N TYR A 181 12.12 5.78 0.42
CA TYR A 181 13.40 5.08 0.48
C TYR A 181 14.55 6.05 0.82
N ASP A 182 14.64 7.19 0.12
CA ASP A 182 15.69 8.19 0.34
C ASP A 182 15.62 8.78 1.77
N GLN A 183 14.40 9.00 2.28
CA GLN A 183 14.19 9.38 3.68
C GLN A 183 14.73 8.30 4.64
N CYS A 184 14.42 7.04 4.39
CA CYS A 184 14.91 5.91 5.17
C CYS A 184 16.45 5.74 5.09
N MET A 185 17.10 6.14 4.00
CA MET A 185 18.56 6.09 3.88
C MET A 185 19.28 7.17 4.70
N THR A 186 18.57 8.21 5.13
CA THR A 186 19.15 9.29 5.96
C THR A 186 19.37 8.83 7.40
N ASP A 187 18.47 7.99 7.91
CA ASP A 187 18.58 7.33 9.21
C ASP A 187 17.99 5.92 9.11
N LEU A 188 18.85 4.90 9.15
CA LEU A 188 18.46 3.51 9.00
C LEU A 188 17.86 2.92 10.29
N ASP A 189 18.05 3.58 11.43
CA ASP A 189 17.52 3.15 12.72
C ASP A 189 16.14 3.76 13.02
N GLN A 190 15.75 4.81 12.28
CA GLN A 190 14.42 5.41 12.42
C GLN A 190 13.30 4.39 12.10
N PRO A 191 12.19 4.38 12.85
CA PRO A 191 11.00 3.61 12.50
C PRO A 191 10.46 3.98 11.11
N LEU A 192 10.00 2.99 10.35
CA LEU A 192 9.45 3.22 9.01
C LEU A 192 8.24 4.19 9.04
N ILE A 193 7.39 4.11 10.06
CA ILE A 193 6.26 5.03 10.24
C ILE A 193 6.70 6.50 10.35
N ASP A 194 7.81 6.78 11.02
CA ASP A 194 8.34 8.14 11.16
C ASP A 194 8.89 8.66 9.82
N ALA A 195 9.52 7.78 9.03
CA ALA A 195 9.93 8.10 7.67
C ALA A 195 8.72 8.38 6.76
N ILE A 196 7.63 7.61 6.89
CA ILE A 196 6.37 7.86 6.18
C ILE A 196 5.81 9.24 6.57
N GLN A 197 5.76 9.55 7.86
CA GLN A 197 5.32 10.86 8.35
C GLN A 197 6.14 12.02 7.76
N ALA A 198 7.46 11.88 7.72
CA ALA A 198 8.35 12.89 7.16
C ALA A 198 8.22 13.05 5.63
N THR A 199 7.62 12.06 4.94
CA THR A 199 7.49 12.03 3.48
C THR A 199 6.08 12.33 2.98
N VAL A 200 5.17 12.76 3.87
CA VAL A 200 3.81 13.20 3.49
C VAL A 200 3.93 14.26 2.38
N PRO A 201 3.36 14.01 1.18
CA PRO A 201 3.47 14.95 0.08
C PRO A 201 2.83 16.30 0.44
N GLN A 202 3.54 17.38 0.13
CA GLN A 202 2.95 18.72 0.14
C GLN A 202 2.00 18.85 -1.06
N ALA A 203 0.85 19.48 -0.84
CA ALA A 203 -0.18 19.74 -1.85
C ALA A 203 0.26 20.85 -2.84
#